data_AF-A0A3R6ZW00-F1
#
_entry.id   AF-A0A3R6ZW00-F1
#
_cell.length_a   1.000
_cell.length_b   1.000
_cell.length_c   1.000
_cell.angle_alpha   90.00
_cell.angle_beta   90.00
_cell.angle_gamma   90.00
#
_symmetry.space_group_name_H-M   'P 1'
#
loop_
_entity.id
_entity.type
_entity.pdbx_description
1 polymer ?
#
loop_
_entity_poly.entity_id
_entity_poly.type
_entity_poly.pdbx_seq_one_letter_code
_entity_poly.pdbx_strand_id
1 'polypeptide(L)'
;MPRNFRKTYYKSLGVHSAEVEDSFAALLGQDTPAPALTINLTQLVRLTLEFGLPSMYRRQVWWVVSAIVPLVRDADSWQYARMEKRAIYNDVAMAAECCVPDVPLHASTSKHVLRVLRFYVDQVRPHLNTSFAANGAVPSDQGTVRFDWILREESVADSVASAVSQVMNDDPSDQFWCLLAFLGILDRGDSFARVRRRCTDAIVGYFALQPPMPIQDLHDVSPGTLELLICRILAAVAT
;
A
#
# COMPACT_ATOMS: atom_id res chain seq x y z
N MET A 1 -3.88 -22.94 13.44
CA MET A 1 -3.52 -21.55 13.78
C MET A 1 -2.15 -21.55 14.45
N PRO A 2 -1.03 -21.25 13.75
CA PRO A 2 0.27 -21.18 14.42
C PRO A 2 0.28 -19.92 15.29
N ARG A 3 0.13 -20.13 16.60
CA ARG A 3 0.25 -19.09 17.63
C ARG A 3 1.67 -18.54 17.54
N ASN A 4 1.84 -17.25 17.23
CA ASN A 4 3.14 -16.61 16.99
C ASN A 4 4.14 -16.91 18.13
N PHE A 5 4.99 -17.91 17.94
CA PHE A 5 6.01 -18.34 18.90
C PHE A 5 6.93 -17.17 19.27
N ARG A 6 7.28 -16.32 18.30
CA ARG A 6 8.08 -15.10 18.51
C ARG A 6 7.44 -14.13 19.48
N LYS A 7 6.14 -13.88 19.38
CA LYS A 7 5.43 -12.97 20.30
C LYS A 7 5.42 -13.49 21.74
N THR A 8 5.36 -14.82 21.90
CA THR A 8 5.44 -15.47 23.21
C THR A 8 6.87 -15.43 23.76
N TYR A 9 7.87 -15.63 22.90
CA TYR A 9 9.29 -15.58 23.22
C TYR A 9 9.74 -14.18 23.68
N TYR A 10 9.41 -13.13 22.93
CA TYR A 10 9.76 -11.75 23.32
C TYR A 10 9.03 -11.30 24.59
N LYS A 11 7.78 -11.74 24.78
CA LYS A 11 7.07 -11.51 26.05
C LYS A 11 7.76 -12.22 27.23
N SER A 12 8.33 -13.41 27.01
CA SER A 12 9.12 -14.12 28.03
C SER A 12 10.52 -13.52 28.28
N LEU A 13 11.06 -12.77 27.31
CA LEU A 13 12.30 -12.00 27.45
C LEU A 13 12.10 -10.61 28.08
N GLY A 14 10.86 -10.26 28.42
CA GLY A 14 10.56 -8.95 29.03
C GLY A 14 10.49 -7.80 28.03
N VAL A 15 10.32 -8.06 26.73
CA VAL A 15 9.98 -6.99 25.77
C VAL A 15 8.50 -6.65 25.96
N HIS A 16 8.23 -5.45 26.47
CA HIS A 16 6.87 -5.01 26.76
C HIS A 16 6.22 -4.38 25.52
N SER A 17 4.88 -4.46 25.41
CA SER A 17 4.13 -3.80 24.32
C SER A 17 4.43 -2.30 24.24
N ALA A 18 4.73 -1.68 25.39
CA ALA A 18 5.13 -0.28 25.50
C ALA A 18 6.44 0.01 24.74
N GLU A 19 7.46 -0.85 24.85
CA GLU A 19 8.74 -0.67 24.16
C GLU A 19 8.60 -0.74 22.62
N VAL A 20 7.65 -1.55 22.14
CA VAL A 20 7.32 -1.62 20.71
C VAL A 20 6.63 -0.34 20.26
N GLU A 21 5.68 0.17 21.05
CA GLU A 21 4.98 1.42 20.77
C GLU A 21 5.95 2.61 20.76
N ASP A 22 6.85 2.70 21.73
CA ASP A 22 7.92 3.70 21.81
C ASP A 22 8.84 3.61 20.58
N SER A 23 9.14 2.40 20.11
CA SER A 23 9.95 2.21 18.89
C SER A 23 9.26 2.77 17.64
N PHE A 24 7.93 2.61 17.52
CA PHE A 24 7.15 3.22 16.44
C PHE A 24 7.08 4.74 16.59
N ALA A 25 6.87 5.24 17.81
CA ALA A 25 6.84 6.67 18.12
C ALA A 25 8.16 7.35 17.73
N ALA A 26 9.30 6.74 18.07
CA ALA A 26 10.62 7.20 17.71
C ALA A 26 10.84 7.22 16.19
N LEU A 27 10.50 6.13 15.48
CA LEU A 27 10.66 6.05 14.02
C LEU A 27 9.77 7.05 13.26
N LEU A 28 8.59 7.37 13.81
CA LEU A 28 7.68 8.35 13.26
C LEU A 28 8.02 9.78 13.70
N GLY A 29 8.92 9.97 14.66
CA GLY A 29 9.31 11.28 15.18
C GLY A 29 8.26 11.92 16.08
N GLN A 30 7.52 11.12 16.85
CA GLN A 30 6.60 11.62 17.87
C GLN A 30 7.30 11.99 19.18
N ASP A 31 8.43 11.35 19.49
CA ASP A 31 9.13 11.52 20.77
C ASP A 31 10.15 12.66 20.79
N THR A 32 10.53 13.19 19.62
CA THR A 32 11.56 14.23 19.52
C THR A 32 11.09 15.36 18.62
N PRO A 33 10.98 16.59 19.15
CA PRO A 33 10.80 17.79 18.34
C PRO A 33 12.14 18.15 17.68
N ALA A 34 12.61 17.28 16.78
CA ALA A 34 13.72 17.61 15.89
C ALA A 34 13.15 18.48 14.74
N PRO A 35 13.89 19.51 14.28
CA PRO A 35 13.40 20.45 13.27
C PRO A 35 13.07 19.78 11.92
N ALA A 36 13.66 18.62 11.64
CA ALA A 36 13.22 17.71 10.59
C ALA A 36 13.70 16.28 10.92
N LEU A 37 12.80 15.29 10.88
CA LEU A 37 13.15 13.88 10.99
C LEU A 37 12.96 13.21 9.62
N THR A 38 13.94 12.42 9.17
CA THR A 38 13.74 11.54 8.02
C THR A 38 13.32 10.16 8.49
N ILE A 39 12.12 9.74 8.10
CA ILE A 39 11.56 8.44 8.46
C ILE A 39 12.29 7.33 7.69
N ASN A 40 12.88 6.40 8.42
CA ASN A 40 13.53 5.23 7.85
C ASN A 40 12.47 4.17 7.51
N LEU A 41 11.97 4.21 6.27
CA LEU A 41 10.95 3.28 5.78
C LEU A 41 11.39 1.81 5.90
N THR A 42 12.66 1.50 5.66
CA THR A 42 13.18 0.13 5.77
C THR A 42 13.10 -0.40 7.20
N GLN A 43 13.47 0.42 8.20
CA GLN A 43 13.34 0.06 9.60
C GLN A 43 11.88 -0.08 10.02
N LEU A 44 11.02 0.83 9.55
CA LEU A 44 9.57 0.79 9.82
C LEU A 44 8.91 -0.49 9.28
N VAL A 45 9.26 -0.89 8.05
CA VAL A 45 8.82 -2.14 7.43
C VAL A 45 9.30 -3.35 8.22
N ARG A 46 10.59 -3.39 8.61
CA ARG A 46 11.13 -4.49 9.42
C ARG A 46 10.45 -4.61 10.78
N LEU A 47 10.27 -3.50 11.49
CA LEU A 47 9.60 -3.46 12.78
C LEU A 47 8.15 -3.96 12.67
N THR A 48 7.44 -3.53 11.62
CA THR A 48 6.08 -3.99 11.32
C THR A 48 6.01 -5.48 11.06
N LEU A 49 6.96 -6.04 10.30
CA LEU A 49 7.02 -7.48 10.02
C LEU A 49 7.38 -8.33 11.24
N GLU A 50 8.16 -7.77 12.17
CA GLU A 50 8.64 -8.50 13.35
C GLU A 50 7.62 -8.49 14.50
N PHE A 51 7.01 -7.35 14.77
CA PHE A 51 6.16 -7.15 15.96
C PHE A 51 4.68 -6.91 15.63
N GLY A 52 4.35 -6.62 14.37
CA GLY A 52 3.04 -6.15 13.93
C GLY A 52 2.88 -4.64 14.18
N LEU A 53 1.91 -4.03 13.49
CA LEU A 53 1.66 -2.59 13.57
C LEU A 53 0.64 -2.26 14.67
N PRO A 54 1.00 -1.46 15.70
CA PRO A 54 0.04 -0.97 16.68
C PRO A 54 -1.09 -0.17 16.02
N SER A 55 -2.32 -0.34 16.50
CA SER A 55 -3.52 0.26 15.89
C SER A 55 -3.44 1.78 15.81
N MET A 56 -2.87 2.44 16.82
CA MET A 56 -2.74 3.91 16.87
C MET A 56 -1.83 4.48 15.78
N TYR A 57 -0.81 3.72 15.35
CA TYR A 57 0.13 4.16 14.31
C TYR A 57 -0.26 3.69 12.91
N ARG A 58 -1.28 2.82 12.79
CA ARG A 58 -1.62 2.17 11.52
C ARG A 58 -1.83 3.17 10.39
N ARG A 59 -2.65 4.20 10.62
CA ARG A 59 -2.91 5.24 9.61
C ARG A 59 -1.63 5.96 9.19
N GLN A 60 -0.83 6.40 10.15
CA GLN A 60 0.37 7.18 9.87
C GLN A 60 1.39 6.36 9.08
N VAL A 61 1.59 5.10 9.46
CA VAL A 61 2.45 4.18 8.71
C VAL A 61 1.91 3.96 7.31
N TRP A 62 0.59 3.80 7.13
CA TRP A 62 0.01 3.66 5.79
C TRP A 62 0.16 4.94 4.96
N TRP A 63 0.07 6.14 5.54
CA TRP A 63 0.40 7.39 4.84
C TRP A 63 1.84 7.40 4.33
N VAL A 64 2.79 7.02 5.18
CA VAL A 64 4.22 6.96 4.84
C VAL A 64 4.47 5.92 3.75
N VAL A 65 3.95 4.70 3.93
CA VAL A 65 4.13 3.58 2.99
C VAL A 65 3.50 3.85 1.63
N SER A 66 2.36 4.54 1.59
CA SER A 66 1.69 4.96 0.35
C SER A 66 2.24 6.25 -0.25
N ALA A 67 3.24 6.86 0.39
CA ALA A 67 3.77 8.18 0.02
C ALA A 67 2.68 9.26 -0.09
N ILE A 68 1.61 9.17 0.71
CA ILE A 68 0.66 10.27 0.92
C ILE A 68 1.37 11.48 1.53
N VAL A 69 2.28 11.20 2.46
CA VAL A 69 3.15 12.18 3.09
C VAL A 69 4.61 11.90 2.73
N PRO A 70 5.47 12.92 2.70
CA PRO A 70 6.90 12.73 2.52
C PRO A 70 7.52 11.97 3.71
N LEU A 71 8.65 11.30 3.45
CA LEU A 71 9.45 10.65 4.51
C LEU A 71 10.10 11.68 5.45
N VAL A 72 10.33 12.89 4.95
CA VAL A 72 10.75 14.02 5.80
C VAL A 72 9.52 14.50 6.55
N ARG A 73 9.61 14.50 7.87
CA ARG A 73 8.61 15.05 8.78
C ARG A 73 9.18 16.31 9.41
N ASP A 74 8.62 17.44 9.04
CA ASP A 74 8.74 18.73 9.75
C ASP A 74 7.35 19.13 10.29
N ALA A 75 7.21 20.35 10.83
CA ALA A 75 5.98 20.79 11.47
C ALA A 75 4.73 20.71 10.56
N ASP A 76 4.86 21.02 9.28
CA ASP A 76 3.71 21.28 8.39
C ASP A 76 3.72 20.48 7.07
N SER A 77 4.85 19.88 6.68
CA SER A 77 5.05 19.16 5.40
C SER A 77 3.99 18.09 5.14
N TRP A 78 3.62 17.33 6.16
CA TRP A 78 2.59 16.31 6.07
C TRP A 78 1.21 16.90 5.79
N GLN A 79 0.90 18.03 6.41
CA GLN A 79 -0.36 18.73 6.19
C GLN A 79 -0.41 19.30 4.78
N TYR A 80 0.66 19.98 4.34
CA TYR A 80 0.75 20.54 2.98
C TYR A 80 0.62 19.46 1.91
N ALA A 81 1.36 18.36 2.02
CA ALA A 81 1.29 17.25 1.08
C ALA A 81 -0.13 16.65 0.99
N ARG A 82 -0.82 16.52 2.13
CA ARG A 82 -2.21 16.05 2.16
C ARG A 82 -3.19 17.07 1.57
N MET A 83 -2.99 18.36 1.78
CA MET A 83 -3.83 19.41 1.18
C MET A 83 -3.69 19.43 -0.34
N GLU A 84 -2.46 19.32 -0.86
CA GLU A 84 -2.19 19.23 -2.29
C GLU A 84 -2.86 17.98 -2.90
N LYS A 85 -2.66 16.82 -2.27
CA LYS A 85 -3.29 15.56 -2.67
C LYS A 85 -4.82 15.61 -2.64
N ARG A 86 -5.40 16.35 -1.69
CA ARG A 86 -6.84 16.59 -1.62
C ARG A 86 -7.33 17.46 -2.76
N ALA A 87 -6.62 18.53 -3.10
CA ALA A 87 -6.99 19.37 -4.24
C ALA A 87 -7.02 18.55 -5.53
N ILE A 88 -5.95 17.78 -5.80
CA ILE A 88 -5.88 16.90 -6.97
C ILE A 88 -7.00 15.85 -6.96
N TYR A 89 -7.27 15.23 -5.81
CA TYR A 89 -8.37 14.26 -5.70
C TYR A 89 -9.71 14.89 -6.05
N ASN A 90 -10.01 16.09 -5.53
CA ASN A 90 -11.26 16.77 -5.79
C ASN A 90 -11.43 17.09 -7.28
N ASP A 91 -10.37 17.54 -7.95
CA ASP A 91 -10.40 17.82 -9.40
C ASP A 91 -10.71 16.54 -10.21
N VAL A 92 -10.07 15.42 -9.86
CA VAL A 92 -10.30 14.13 -10.53
C VAL A 92 -11.71 13.58 -10.24
N ALA A 93 -12.18 13.69 -8.99
CA ALA A 93 -13.50 13.22 -8.59
C ALA A 93 -14.60 14.01 -9.30
N MET A 94 -14.49 15.34 -9.36
CA MET A 94 -15.40 16.22 -10.10
C MET A 94 -15.40 15.88 -11.60
N ALA A 95 -14.23 15.63 -12.20
CA ALA A 95 -14.16 15.21 -13.59
C ALA A 95 -14.83 13.85 -13.82
N ALA A 96 -14.60 12.88 -12.92
CA ALA A 96 -15.23 11.56 -13.00
C ALA A 96 -16.76 11.64 -12.90
N GLU A 97 -17.29 12.51 -12.03
CA GLU A 97 -18.73 12.74 -11.86
C GLU A 97 -19.37 13.38 -13.11
N CYS A 98 -18.68 14.33 -13.74
CA CYS A 98 -19.16 14.96 -14.98
C CYS A 98 -19.14 14.00 -16.18
N CYS A 99 -18.14 13.13 -16.26
CA CYS A 99 -17.93 12.26 -17.42
C CYS A 99 -18.64 10.90 -17.32
N VAL A 100 -18.96 10.42 -16.12
CA VAL A 100 -19.61 9.11 -15.88
C VAL A 100 -20.82 9.30 -14.95
N PRO A 101 -21.96 9.76 -15.49
CA PRO A 101 -23.11 10.16 -14.67
C PRO A 101 -23.95 9.01 -14.10
N ASP A 102 -23.77 7.77 -14.56
CA ASP A 102 -24.61 6.62 -14.17
C ASP A 102 -24.20 6.00 -12.83
N VAL A 103 -24.49 6.73 -11.73
CA VAL A 103 -24.06 6.33 -10.38
C VAL A 103 -25.27 6.16 -9.46
N PRO A 104 -25.41 5.00 -8.78
CA PRO A 104 -26.43 4.85 -7.75
C PRO A 104 -26.14 5.77 -6.56
N LEU A 105 -27.17 6.54 -6.14
CA LEU A 105 -27.15 7.53 -5.05
C LEU A 105 -26.65 7.02 -3.68
N HIS A 106 -26.42 5.71 -3.52
CA HIS A 106 -26.09 5.05 -2.25
C HIS A 106 -24.81 4.21 -2.30
N ALA A 107 -23.86 4.53 -3.17
CA ALA A 107 -22.56 3.85 -3.17
C ALA A 107 -21.78 4.16 -1.87
N SER A 108 -21.17 3.14 -1.26
CA SER A 108 -20.24 3.36 -0.13
C SER A 108 -19.06 4.24 -0.57
N THR A 109 -18.46 4.95 0.39
CA THR A 109 -17.27 5.79 0.14
C THR A 109 -16.16 5.01 -0.59
N SER A 110 -15.91 3.76 -0.19
CA SER A 110 -14.94 2.87 -0.84
C SER A 110 -15.26 2.59 -2.31
N LYS A 111 -16.53 2.36 -2.67
CA LYS A 111 -16.97 2.16 -4.05
C LYS A 111 -16.88 3.42 -4.88
N HIS A 112 -17.20 4.58 -4.28
CA HIS A 112 -16.98 5.86 -4.93
C HIS A 112 -15.49 6.09 -5.23
N VAL A 113 -14.62 5.90 -4.24
CA VAL A 113 -13.17 6.04 -4.40
C VAL A 113 -12.62 5.07 -5.46
N LEU A 114 -13.05 3.82 -5.47
CA LEU A 114 -12.61 2.84 -6.47
C LEU A 114 -13.03 3.23 -7.90
N ARG A 115 -14.24 3.78 -8.06
CA ARG A 115 -14.70 4.33 -9.35
C ARG A 115 -13.87 5.53 -9.80
N VAL A 116 -13.59 6.47 -8.89
CA VAL A 116 -12.72 7.62 -9.19
C VAL A 116 -11.32 7.14 -9.58
N LEU A 117 -10.80 6.09 -8.93
CA LEU A 117 -9.53 5.46 -9.29
C LEU A 117 -9.57 4.81 -10.68
N ARG A 118 -10.63 4.07 -11.02
CA ARG A 118 -10.82 3.52 -12.37
C ARG A 118 -10.79 4.64 -13.42
N PHE A 119 -11.57 5.71 -13.20
CA PHE A 119 -11.54 6.89 -14.07
C PHE A 119 -10.14 7.51 -14.17
N TYR A 120 -9.42 7.68 -13.06
CA TYR A 120 -8.06 8.21 -13.04
C TYR A 120 -7.10 7.37 -13.88
N VAL A 121 -7.12 6.05 -13.71
CA VAL A 121 -6.27 5.11 -14.42
C VAL A 121 -6.62 5.05 -15.91
N ASP A 122 -7.90 5.14 -16.28
CA ASP A 122 -8.34 5.02 -17.67
C ASP A 122 -8.21 6.33 -18.45
N GLN A 123 -8.53 7.47 -17.84
CA GLN A 123 -8.70 8.75 -18.52
C GLN A 123 -7.59 9.77 -18.20
N VAL A 124 -7.09 9.81 -16.97
CA VAL A 124 -6.10 10.82 -16.53
C VAL A 124 -4.67 10.30 -16.68
N ARG A 125 -4.47 9.01 -16.44
CA ARG A 125 -3.16 8.33 -16.46
C ARG A 125 -3.25 6.97 -17.19
N PRO A 126 -3.64 6.94 -18.48
CA PRO A 126 -3.83 5.69 -19.24
C PRO A 126 -2.58 4.80 -19.30
N HIS A 127 -1.38 5.36 -19.15
CA HIS A 127 -0.12 4.60 -19.08
C HIS A 127 -0.01 3.71 -17.84
N LEU A 128 -0.83 3.93 -16.81
CA LEU A 128 -0.96 3.03 -15.66
C LEU A 128 -1.77 1.77 -16.00
N ASN A 129 -2.58 1.82 -17.08
CA ASN A 129 -3.41 0.70 -17.54
C ASN A 129 -2.83 -0.01 -18.77
N THR A 130 -2.06 0.68 -19.62
CA THR A 130 -1.66 0.13 -20.92
C THR A 130 -0.50 -0.88 -20.85
N SER A 131 -0.75 -2.06 -21.41
CA SER A 131 0.27 -2.92 -22.01
C SER A 131 0.67 -2.32 -23.35
N PHE A 132 1.83 -1.67 -23.47
CA PHE A 132 2.37 -1.35 -24.80
C PHE A 132 2.87 -2.63 -25.46
N ALA A 133 1.97 -3.30 -26.18
CA ALA A 133 2.28 -4.28 -27.20
C ALA A 133 1.49 -3.90 -28.47
N ALA A 134 1.82 -2.75 -29.04
CA ALA A 134 1.26 -2.34 -30.32
C ALA A 134 2.27 -2.30 -31.46
N ASN A 135 3.57 -2.52 -31.24
CA ASN A 135 4.58 -2.59 -32.32
C ASN A 135 5.83 -3.40 -31.94
N GLY A 136 5.68 -4.63 -31.42
CA GLY A 136 6.77 -5.64 -31.34
C GLY A 136 7.99 -5.33 -30.47
N ALA A 137 8.16 -4.11 -29.97
CA ALA A 137 9.20 -3.74 -29.02
C ALA A 137 8.64 -3.88 -27.61
N VAL A 138 8.99 -4.98 -26.95
CA VAL A 138 8.95 -5.06 -25.49
C VAL A 138 9.76 -3.87 -24.97
N PRO A 139 9.21 -2.98 -24.12
CA PRO A 139 10.05 -2.09 -23.35
C PRO A 139 10.78 -3.00 -22.35
N SER A 140 11.97 -3.42 -22.74
CA SER A 140 13.00 -3.91 -21.85
C SER A 140 13.48 -2.73 -21.03
N ASP A 141 12.65 -2.22 -20.11
CA ASP A 141 13.18 -1.46 -18.99
C ASP A 141 12.20 -1.32 -17.83
N GLN A 142 12.82 -1.19 -16.67
CA GLN A 142 12.33 -1.31 -15.31
C GLN A 142 11.08 -0.45 -14.99
N GLY A 143 10.10 -1.02 -14.28
CA GLY A 143 9.28 -0.26 -13.32
C GLY A 143 7.86 0.19 -13.71
N THR A 144 7.31 -0.19 -14.87
CA THR A 144 5.93 0.21 -15.22
C THR A 144 4.90 -0.50 -14.34
N VAL A 145 4.19 0.26 -13.48
CA VAL A 145 3.06 -0.21 -12.66
C VAL A 145 1.87 -0.49 -13.57
N ARG A 146 1.28 -1.68 -13.48
CA ARG A 146 0.16 -2.13 -14.35
C ARG A 146 -1.05 -2.51 -13.50
N PHE A 147 -2.11 -1.72 -13.55
CA PHE A 147 -3.30 -2.01 -12.76
C PHE A 147 -4.28 -2.99 -13.44
N ASP A 148 -4.03 -3.37 -14.70
CA ASP A 148 -4.98 -4.07 -15.58
C ASP A 148 -5.55 -5.37 -14.98
N TRP A 149 -4.73 -6.22 -14.34
CA TRP A 149 -5.23 -7.48 -13.76
C TRP A 149 -6.00 -7.24 -12.45
N ILE A 150 -5.49 -6.38 -11.56
CA ILE A 150 -6.11 -6.12 -10.25
C ILE A 150 -7.44 -5.41 -10.41
N LEU A 151 -7.54 -4.45 -11.34
CA LEU A 151 -8.78 -3.71 -11.58
C LEU A 151 -9.83 -4.55 -12.33
N ARG A 152 -9.43 -5.56 -13.10
CA ARG A 152 -10.34 -6.56 -13.72
C ARG A 152 -10.94 -7.49 -12.67
N GLU A 153 -10.19 -7.87 -11.65
CA GLU A 153 -10.70 -8.67 -10.54
C GLU A 153 -11.44 -7.80 -9.53
N GLU A 154 -12.69 -7.47 -9.84
CA GLU A 154 -13.52 -6.54 -9.04
C GLU A 154 -13.60 -6.93 -7.57
N SER A 155 -13.72 -8.22 -7.24
CA SER A 155 -13.76 -8.70 -5.86
C SER A 155 -12.47 -8.40 -5.06
N VAL A 156 -11.31 -8.44 -5.70
CA VAL A 156 -10.02 -8.11 -5.07
C VAL A 156 -9.91 -6.60 -4.87
N ALA A 157 -10.22 -5.83 -5.91
CA ALA A 157 -10.18 -4.37 -5.85
C ALA A 157 -11.14 -3.82 -4.78
N ASP A 158 -12.36 -4.36 -4.70
CA ASP A 158 -13.35 -4.02 -3.66
C ASP A 158 -12.86 -4.40 -2.26
N SER A 159 -12.23 -5.57 -2.11
CA SER A 159 -11.71 -6.03 -0.84
C SER A 159 -10.58 -5.14 -0.31
N VAL A 160 -9.63 -4.79 -1.18
CA VAL A 160 -8.54 -3.86 -0.85
C VAL A 160 -9.10 -2.46 -0.55
N ALA A 161 -10.05 -1.97 -1.33
CA ALA A 161 -10.71 -0.68 -1.07
C ALA A 161 -11.45 -0.67 0.28
N SER A 162 -12.12 -1.77 0.64
CA SER A 162 -12.74 -1.95 1.96
C SER A 162 -11.70 -1.89 3.09
N ALA A 163 -10.60 -2.64 2.97
CA ALA A 163 -9.52 -2.62 3.97
C ALA A 163 -8.90 -1.23 4.13
N VAL A 164 -8.71 -0.49 3.03
CA VAL A 164 -8.23 0.90 3.05
C VAL A 164 -9.22 1.83 3.75
N SER A 165 -10.52 1.71 3.45
CA SER A 165 -11.55 2.53 4.08
C SER A 165 -11.61 2.34 5.60
N GLN A 166 -11.35 1.13 6.10
CA GLN A 166 -11.32 0.84 7.55
C GLN A 166 -10.16 1.54 8.28
N VAL A 167 -9.06 1.89 7.60
CA VAL A 167 -7.87 2.50 8.21
C VAL A 167 -7.86 4.02 8.03
N MET A 168 -8.19 4.50 6.84
CA MET A 168 -8.06 5.91 6.47
C MET A 168 -9.21 6.81 6.97
N ASN A 169 -10.18 6.26 7.72
CA ASN A 169 -11.45 6.94 8.04
C ASN A 169 -12.17 7.44 6.77
N ASP A 170 -13.26 8.18 6.94
CA ASP A 170 -14.05 8.79 5.85
C ASP A 170 -13.35 9.95 5.11
N ASP A 171 -12.02 9.94 4.99
CA ASP A 171 -11.28 10.89 4.15
C ASP A 171 -11.06 10.28 2.75
N PRO A 172 -11.89 10.65 1.76
CA PRO A 172 -11.86 10.00 0.45
C PRO A 172 -10.56 10.26 -0.32
N SER A 173 -9.87 11.37 -0.05
CA SER A 173 -8.58 11.66 -0.69
C SER A 173 -7.49 10.71 -0.20
N ASP A 174 -7.36 10.54 1.11
CA ASP A 174 -6.39 9.60 1.67
C ASP A 174 -6.70 8.16 1.25
N GLN A 175 -7.98 7.78 1.23
CA GLN A 175 -8.41 6.48 0.71
C GLN A 175 -7.97 6.29 -0.75
N PHE A 176 -8.21 7.28 -1.61
CA PHE A 176 -7.85 7.23 -3.03
C PHE A 176 -6.35 7.03 -3.23
N TRP A 177 -5.52 7.86 -2.60
CA TRP A 177 -4.07 7.78 -2.78
C TRP A 177 -3.47 6.53 -2.16
N CYS A 178 -3.99 6.09 -1.01
CA CYS A 178 -3.54 4.86 -0.36
C CYS A 178 -3.91 3.64 -1.21
N LEU A 179 -5.14 3.59 -1.74
CA LEU A 179 -5.61 2.53 -2.61
C LEU A 179 -4.75 2.46 -3.89
N LEU A 180 -4.54 3.60 -4.57
CA LEU A 180 -3.70 3.66 -5.77
C LEU A 180 -2.28 3.13 -5.50
N ALA A 181 -1.67 3.55 -4.39
CA ALA A 181 -0.34 3.08 -4.02
C ALA A 181 -0.32 1.58 -3.71
N PHE A 182 -1.29 1.08 -2.94
CA PHE A 182 -1.32 -0.32 -2.50
C PHE A 182 -1.58 -1.27 -3.66
N LEU A 183 -2.53 -0.95 -4.55
CA LEU A 183 -2.74 -1.73 -5.77
C LEU A 183 -1.46 -1.73 -6.63
N GLY A 184 -0.74 -0.61 -6.70
CA GLY A 184 0.54 -0.54 -7.42
C GLY A 184 1.66 -1.38 -6.80
N ILE A 185 1.71 -1.46 -5.47
CA ILE A 185 2.66 -2.33 -4.76
C ILE A 185 2.31 -3.81 -4.99
N LEU A 186 1.02 -4.16 -4.93
CA LEU A 186 0.55 -5.53 -5.18
C LEU A 186 0.88 -5.99 -6.60
N ASP A 187 0.69 -5.13 -7.59
CA ASP A 187 1.04 -5.45 -8.99
C ASP A 187 2.54 -5.72 -9.17
N ARG A 188 3.39 -4.89 -8.54
CA ARG A 188 4.85 -5.11 -8.56
C ARG A 188 5.24 -6.42 -7.89
N GLY A 189 4.57 -6.78 -6.79
CA GLY A 189 4.78 -8.05 -6.09
C GLY A 189 4.50 -9.26 -6.97
N ASP A 190 3.40 -9.24 -7.72
CA ASP A 190 3.06 -10.33 -8.64
C ASP A 190 4.02 -10.40 -9.84
N SER A 191 4.38 -9.24 -10.42
CA SER A 191 5.38 -9.16 -11.49
C SER A 191 6.73 -9.74 -11.08
N PHE A 192 7.23 -9.41 -9.88
CA PHE A 192 8.48 -9.95 -9.33
C PHE A 192 8.41 -11.47 -9.17
N ALA A 193 7.26 -11.97 -8.71
CA ALA A 193 7.08 -13.41 -8.55
C ALA A 193 7.03 -14.18 -9.88
N ARG A 194 6.40 -13.60 -10.91
CA ARG A 194 6.39 -14.20 -12.26
C ARG A 194 7.79 -14.27 -12.87
N VAL A 195 8.62 -13.23 -12.70
CA VAL A 195 10.02 -13.24 -13.13
C VAL A 195 10.81 -14.30 -12.36
N ARG A 196 10.63 -14.37 -11.04
CA ARG A 196 11.31 -15.36 -10.20
C ARG A 196 10.93 -16.81 -10.53
N ARG A 197 9.66 -17.08 -10.88
CA ARG A 197 9.20 -18.40 -11.38
C ARG A 197 9.85 -18.79 -12.72
N ARG A 198 10.22 -17.82 -13.55
CA ARG A 198 10.93 -18.10 -14.82
C ARG A 198 12.42 -18.39 -14.61
N CYS A 199 13.04 -17.84 -13.57
CA CYS A 199 14.46 -18.06 -13.27
C CYS A 199 14.74 -19.25 -12.34
N THR A 200 13.71 -19.93 -11.83
CA THR A 200 13.85 -20.98 -10.80
C THR A 200 14.16 -22.39 -11.34
N ASP A 201 14.47 -22.54 -12.62
CA ASP A 201 15.08 -23.78 -13.15
C ASP A 201 16.60 -23.86 -12.92
N ALA A 202 17.26 -22.85 -12.33
CA ALA A 202 18.74 -22.85 -12.28
C ALA A 202 19.44 -22.50 -10.95
N ILE A 203 18.81 -21.95 -9.90
CA ILE A 203 19.58 -21.56 -8.69
C ILE A 203 18.83 -21.86 -7.38
N VAL A 204 19.26 -22.94 -6.73
CA VAL A 204 18.96 -23.32 -5.36
C VAL A 204 19.69 -22.34 -4.42
N GLY A 205 18.99 -21.53 -3.62
CA GLY A 205 19.65 -20.74 -2.57
C GLY A 205 18.86 -19.66 -1.83
N TYR A 206 17.80 -19.08 -2.40
CA TYR A 206 17.13 -17.90 -1.79
C TYR A 206 15.76 -18.18 -1.16
N PHE A 207 15.61 -19.27 -0.40
CA PHE A 207 14.32 -19.74 0.13
C PHE A 207 13.71 -18.95 1.31
N ALA A 208 14.22 -17.79 1.71
CA ALA A 208 13.82 -17.15 2.97
C ALA A 208 12.76 -16.02 2.87
N LEU A 209 12.30 -15.65 1.67
CA LEU A 209 11.18 -14.72 1.50
C LEU A 209 10.07 -15.46 0.75
N GLN A 210 9.01 -15.83 1.48
CA GLN A 210 7.90 -16.64 0.97
C GLN A 210 7.35 -16.10 -0.38
N PRO A 211 6.94 -17.00 -1.30
CA PRO A 211 6.43 -16.68 -2.64
C PRO A 211 5.15 -15.80 -2.60
N PRO A 212 4.70 -15.23 -3.74
CA PRO A 212 3.52 -14.37 -3.77
C PRO A 212 2.33 -15.13 -3.21
N MET A 213 1.59 -14.43 -2.37
CA MET A 213 0.32 -14.91 -1.85
C MET A 213 -0.63 -15.22 -3.04
N PRO A 214 -1.33 -16.37 -3.05
CA PRO A 214 -2.32 -16.64 -4.08
C PRO A 214 -3.39 -15.54 -4.06
N ILE A 215 -3.88 -15.14 -5.24
CA ILE A 215 -4.98 -14.17 -5.43
C ILE A 215 -6.17 -14.47 -4.50
N GLN A 216 -6.38 -15.75 -4.19
CA GLN A 216 -7.44 -16.22 -3.30
C GLN A 216 -7.39 -15.61 -1.89
N ASP A 217 -6.20 -15.27 -1.38
CA ASP A 217 -6.03 -14.66 -0.06
C ASP A 217 -6.25 -13.13 -0.07
N LEU A 218 -6.43 -12.53 -1.25
CA LEU A 218 -6.83 -11.12 -1.41
C LEU A 218 -8.35 -10.93 -1.40
N HIS A 219 -9.14 -12.01 -1.53
CA HIS A 219 -10.57 -11.94 -1.27
C HIS A 219 -10.81 -11.78 0.23
N ASP A 220 -11.66 -10.82 0.61
CA ASP A 220 -11.97 -10.48 2.01
C ASP A 220 -10.73 -10.17 2.88
N VAL A 221 -9.74 -9.49 2.30
CA VAL A 221 -8.50 -9.11 2.98
C VAL A 221 -8.77 -8.16 4.16
N SER A 222 -8.28 -8.53 5.34
CA SER A 222 -8.32 -7.64 6.51
C SER A 222 -7.23 -6.56 6.42
N PRO A 223 -7.38 -5.39 7.08
CA PRO A 223 -6.31 -4.39 7.14
C PRO A 223 -4.97 -4.95 7.65
N GLY A 224 -5.01 -5.80 8.67
CA GLY A 224 -3.80 -6.44 9.22
C GLY A 224 -3.16 -7.45 8.26
N THR A 225 -3.96 -8.11 7.41
CA THR A 225 -3.42 -8.99 6.36
C THR A 225 -2.78 -8.17 5.25
N LEU A 226 -3.46 -7.10 4.82
CA LEU A 226 -3.00 -6.21 3.75
C LEU A 226 -1.70 -5.47 4.14
N GLU A 227 -1.59 -4.96 5.37
CA GLU A 227 -0.37 -4.27 5.82
C GLU A 227 0.85 -5.19 5.80
N LEU A 228 0.70 -6.44 6.26
CA LEU A 228 1.77 -7.43 6.26
C LEU A 228 2.17 -7.81 4.84
N LEU A 229 1.21 -7.93 3.93
CA LEU A 229 1.45 -8.22 2.52
C LEU A 229 2.26 -7.09 1.86
N ILE A 230 1.81 -5.84 2.02
CA ILE A 230 2.50 -4.66 1.51
C ILE A 230 3.93 -4.57 2.07
N CYS A 231 4.10 -4.75 3.38
CA CYS A 231 5.42 -4.72 4.01
C CYS A 231 6.35 -5.83 3.51
N ARG A 232 5.83 -7.04 3.25
CA ARG A 232 6.62 -8.15 2.67
C ARG A 232 7.10 -7.83 1.26
N ILE A 233 6.24 -7.26 0.43
CA ILE A 233 6.59 -6.87 -0.94
C ILE A 233 7.68 -5.79 -0.90
N LEU A 234 7.50 -4.75 -0.07
CA LEU A 234 8.50 -3.69 0.08
C LEU A 234 9.84 -4.20 0.59
N ALA A 235 9.82 -5.12 1.57
CA ALA A 235 11.04 -5.75 2.06
C ALA A 235 11.77 -6.58 0.99
N ALA A 236 11.04 -7.23 0.08
CA ALA A 236 11.61 -8.02 -1.00
C ALA A 236 12.15 -7.17 -2.17
N VAL A 237 11.63 -5.96 -2.36
CA VAL A 237 12.11 -5.02 -3.41
C VAL A 237 13.32 -4.21 -2.94
N ALA A 238 13.49 -4.03 -1.62
CA ALA A 238 14.60 -3.26 -1.04
C ALA A 238 15.92 -4.06 -0.90
N THR A 239 15.94 -5.35 -1.27
CA THR A 239 17.12 -6.24 -1.24
C THR A 239 17.65 -6.48 -2.63
#